data_AF-A0A357V984-F1
#
_entry.id   AF-A0A357V984-F1
#
_cell.length_a   1.000
_cell.length_b   1.000
_cell.length_c   1.000
_cell.angle_alpha   90.00
_cell.angle_beta   90.00
_cell.angle_gamma   90.00
#
_symmetry.space_group_name_H-M   'P 1'
#
loop_
_entity.id
_entity.type
_entity.pdbx_description
1 polymer ?
#
loop_
_entity_poly.entity_id
_entity_poly.type
_entity_poly.pdbx_seq_one_letter_code
_entity_poly.pdbx_strand_id
1 'polypeptide(L)' 'ENALMAATLAHGDTVIANAAREPEITDLANCLTEMGAKITGIGTDTLRITGVDQLSGTRHRVLPDRIETGT' A
#
# COMPACT_ATOMS: atom_id res chain seq x y z
N GLU A 1 6.13 -3.65 3.76
CA GLU A 1 5.76 -2.22 3.82
C GLU A 1 6.81 -1.30 3.19
N ASN A 2 8.06 -1.32 3.66
CA ASN A 2 9.12 -0.42 3.14
C ASN A 2 9.30 -0.46 1.61
N ALA A 3 9.30 -1.66 1.03
CA ALA A 3 9.39 -1.82 -0.43
C ALA A 3 8.19 -1.21 -1.17
N LEU A 4 6.98 -1.29 -0.60
CA LEU A 4 5.77 -0.70 -1.17
C LEU A 4 5.87 0.83 -1.18
N MET A 5 6.24 1.43 -0.04
CA MET A 5 6.40 2.88 0.06
C MET A 5 7.51 3.42 -0.86
N ALA A 6 8.62 2.69 -1.00
CA ALA A 6 9.68 3.09 -1.91
C ALA A 6 9.23 3.01 -3.39
N ALA A 7 8.46 1.98 -3.74
CA ALA A 7 7.99 1.77 -5.10
C ALA A 7 7.01 2.85 -5.59
N THR A 8 6.24 3.50 -4.70
CA THR A 8 5.26 4.52 -5.13
C THR A 8 5.90 5.78 -5.71
N LEU A 9 7.15 6.09 -5.37
CA LEU A 9 7.90 7.25 -5.90
C LEU A 9 9.09 6.86 -6.78
N ALA A 10 9.33 5.57 -6.97
CA ALA A 10 10.39 5.08 -7.85
C ALA A 10 10.04 5.35 -9.33
N HIS A 11 11.03 5.53 -10.20
CA HIS A 11 10.73 5.69 -11.62
C HIS A 11 10.38 4.34 -12.27
N GLY A 12 9.21 4.26 -12.90
CA GLY A 12 8.76 3.10 -13.67
C GLY A 12 7.83 2.15 -12.89
N ASP A 13 7.77 0.90 -13.36
CA ASP A 13 6.89 -0.13 -12.80
C ASP A 13 7.67 -1.09 -11.89
N THR A 14 7.08 -1.39 -10.73
CA THR A 14 7.60 -2.35 -9.76
C THR A 14 6.58 -3.46 -9.53
N VAL A 15 7.06 -4.70 -9.47
CA VAL A 15 6.25 -5.87 -9.10
C VAL A 15 6.82 -6.47 -7.82
N ILE A 16 6.00 -6.51 -6.76
CA ILE A 16 6.32 -7.19 -5.51
C ILE A 16 5.56 -8.50 -5.50
N ALA A 17 6.29 -9.60 -5.65
CA ALA A 17 5.76 -10.96 -5.55
C ALA A 17 5.87 -11.48 -4.11
N ASN A 18 4.99 -12.42 -3.74
CA ASN A 18 4.87 -12.96 -2.38
C ASN A 18 4.69 -11.85 -1.32
N ALA A 19 3.91 -10.84 -1.65
CA ALA A 19 3.55 -9.76 -0.74
C ALA A 19 2.71 -10.30 0.42
N ALA A 20 2.93 -9.73 1.61
CA ALA A 20 2.11 -10.00 2.77
C ALA A 20 0.66 -9.56 2.50
N ARG A 21 -0.29 -10.41 2.90
CA ARG A 21 -1.73 -10.23 2.66
C ARG A 21 -2.47 -9.78 3.93
N GLU A 22 -1.72 -9.26 4.89
CA GLU A 22 -2.25 -8.79 6.16
C GLU A 22 -3.11 -7.54 5.95
N PRO A 23 -4.18 -7.34 6.75
CA PRO A 23 -5.06 -6.17 6.63
C PRO A 23 -4.32 -4.84 6.69
N GLU A 24 -3.24 -4.76 7.45
CA GLU A 24 -2.41 -3.56 7.66
C GLU A 24 -1.65 -3.18 6.38
N ILE A 25 -1.19 -4.17 5.60
CA ILE A 25 -0.57 -3.94 4.29
C ILE A 25 -1.59 -3.40 3.29
N THR A 26 -2.82 -3.92 3.37
CA THR A 26 -3.93 -3.46 2.53
C THR A 26 -4.33 -2.03 2.89
N ASP A 27 -4.41 -1.70 4.19
CA ASP A 27 -4.71 -0.35 4.69
C ASP A 27 -3.66 0.66 4.20
N LEU A 28 -2.36 0.33 4.34
CA LEU A 28 -1.28 1.17 3.84
C LEU A 28 -1.37 1.37 2.32
N ALA A 29 -1.62 0.30 1.55
CA ALA A 29 -1.76 0.40 0.10
C ALA A 29 -2.96 1.29 -0.31
N ASN A 30 -4.08 1.20 0.43
CA ASN A 30 -5.25 2.06 0.20
C ASN A 30 -4.96 3.52 0.55
N CYS A 31 -4.32 3.78 1.68
CA CYS A 31 -3.87 5.12 2.08
C CYS A 31 -2.97 5.76 1.00
N LEU A 32 -1.96 5.02 0.53
CA LEU A 32 -1.07 5.48 -0.54
C LEU A 32 -1.84 5.71 -1.86
N THR A 33 -2.84 4.89 -2.17
CA THR A 33 -3.69 5.06 -3.35
C THR A 33 -4.54 6.34 -3.25
N GLU A 34 -5.10 6.64 -2.08
CA GLU A 34 -5.80 7.91 -1.83
C GLU A 34 -4.87 9.13 -1.95
N MET A 35 -3.59 8.97 -1.63
CA MET A 35 -2.56 10.00 -1.85
C MET A 35 -2.14 10.13 -3.33
N GLY A 36 -2.66 9.30 -4.23
CA GLY A 36 -2.38 9.34 -5.67
C GLY A 36 -1.40 8.28 -6.19
N ALA A 37 -0.97 7.33 -5.35
CA ALA A 37 -0.18 6.20 -5.83
C ALA A 37 -0.98 5.30 -6.77
N LYS A 38 -0.31 4.70 -7.75
CA LYS A 38 -0.93 3.74 -8.68
C LYS A 38 -0.57 2.32 -8.27
N ILE A 39 -1.42 1.70 -7.46
CA ILE A 39 -1.20 0.35 -6.93
C ILE A 39 -2.35 -0.55 -7.38
N THR A 40 -2.03 -1.76 -7.84
CA THR A 40 -3.00 -2.80 -8.18
C THR A 40 -2.61 -4.14 -7.56
N GLY A 41 -3.57 -5.06 -7.44
CA GLY A 41 -3.36 -6.35 -6.77
C GLY A 41 -3.41 -6.28 -5.24
N ILE A 42 -3.96 -5.20 -4.67
CA ILE A 42 -4.14 -5.03 -3.22
C ILE A 42 -4.93 -6.21 -2.65
N GLY A 43 -4.45 -6.79 -1.55
CA GLY A 43 -5.02 -7.97 -0.91
C GLY A 43 -4.60 -9.32 -1.54
N THR A 44 -3.81 -9.30 -2.61
CA THR A 44 -3.23 -10.51 -3.23
C THR A 44 -1.75 -10.69 -2.86
N ASP A 45 -1.12 -11.78 -3.28
CA ASP A 45 0.35 -11.96 -3.12
C ASP A 45 1.19 -11.15 -4.10
N THR A 46 0.57 -10.49 -5.07
CA THR A 46 1.30 -9.82 -6.15
C THR A 46 0.82 -8.39 -6.26
N LEU A 47 1.65 -7.46 -5.81
CA LEU A 47 1.40 -6.03 -5.96
C LEU A 47 2.12 -5.51 -7.20
N ARG A 48 1.41 -4.71 -8.00
CA ARG A 48 2.00 -3.96 -9.11
C ARG A 48 1.85 -2.48 -8.83
N ILE A 49 2.97 -1.78 -8.84
CA ILE A 49 3.06 -0.37 -8.52
C ILE A 49 3.67 0.35 -9.70
N THR A 50 2.97 1.36 -10.20
CA THR A 50 3.56 2.33 -11.14
C THR A 50 3.93 3.55 -10.33
N GLY A 51 5.22 3.85 -10.25
CA GLY A 51 5.66 4.99 -9.47
C GLY A 51 5.24 6.32 -10.08
N VAL A 52 4.99 7.29 -9.21
CA VAL A 52 4.52 8.63 -9.53
C VAL A 52 5.52 9.67 -9.05
N ASP A 53 5.52 10.85 -9.66
CA ASP A 53 6.49 11.89 -9.31
C ASP A 53 6.25 12.46 -7.90
N GLN A 54 4.99 12.52 -7.47
CA GLN A 54 4.58 13.07 -6.18
C GLN A 54 3.31 12.40 -5.64
N LEU A 55 3.17 12.43 -4.32
CA LEU A 55 1.94 12.09 -3.61
C LEU A 55 1.32 13.36 -3.01
N SER A 56 0.00 13.43 -2.99
CA SER A 56 -0.75 14.50 -2.34
C SER A 56 -1.13 14.13 -0.91
N GLY A 57 -1.41 15.14 -0.08
CA GLY A 57 -1.96 14.90 1.26
C GLY A 57 -3.35 14.27 1.18
N THR A 58 -3.63 13.32 2.06
CA THR A 58 -4.97 12.70 2.23
C THR A 58 -5.39 12.70 3.70
N ARG A 59 -6.67 12.45 3.95
CA ARG A 59 -7.17 12.04 5.27
C ARG A 59 -7.61 10.58 5.17
N HIS A 60 -6.78 9.70 5.70
CA HIS A 60 -7.06 8.27 5.76
C HIS A 60 -7.49 7.87 7.17
N ARG A 61 -8.51 7.03 7.29
CA ARG A 61 -8.91 6.45 8.56
C ARG A 61 -8.26 5.07 8.69
N VAL A 62 -7.31 4.96 9.60
CA VAL A 62 -6.58 3.72 9.86
C VAL A 62 -7.53 2.61 10.32
N LEU A 63 -7.26 1.40 9.84
CA LEU A 63 -7.83 0.14 10.34
C LEU A 63 -7.78 0.09 11.89
N PRO A 64 -8.85 -0.33 12.58
CA PRO A 64 -8.82 -0.61 14.02
C PRO A 64 -7.83 -1.72 14.38
N ASP A 65 -7.19 -1.62 15.55
CA ASP A 65 -6.21 -2.61 15.98
C ASP A 65 -6.83 -4.01 16.10
N ARG A 66 -6.28 -4.93 15.30
CA ARG A 66 -6.77 -6.31 15.19
C ARG A 66 -6.22 -7.24 16.29
N ILE A 67 -5.12 -6.87 16.94
CA ILE A 67 -4.58 -7.57 18.10
C ILE A 67 -5.39 -7.21 19.36
N GLU A 68 -5.79 -5.95 19.49
CA GLU A 68 -6.61 -5.47 20.60
C GLU A 68 -8.05 -6.02 20.56
N THR A 69 -8.62 -6.19 19.36
CA THR A 69 -9.99 -6.71 19.18
C THR A 69 -10.11 -8.24 19.39
N GLY A 70 -8.99 -8.95 19.49
CA GLY A 70 -8.94 -10.42 19.60
C GLY A 70 -8.83 -11.00 21.01
N THR A 71 -8.88 -10.15 22.06
CA THR A 71 -8.83 -10.55 23.48
C THR A 71 -10.19 -10.37 24.15
#